data_AF-A0A0N4XW60-F1
#
_entry.id   AF-A0A0N4XW60-F1
#
_cell.length_a   1.000
_cell.length_b   1.000
_cell.length_c   1.000
_cell.angle_alpha   90.00
_cell.angle_beta   90.00
_cell.angle_gamma   90.00
#
_symmetry.space_group_name_H-M   'P 1'
#
loop_
_entity.id
_entity.type
_entity.pdbx_description
1 polymer ?
#
loop_
_entity_poly.entity_id
_entity_poly.type
_entity_poly.pdbx_seq_one_letter_code
_entity_poly.pdbx_strand_id
1 'polypeptide(L)'
;MLTKLTLLIALAAVSSLHAKDAIQAFSLKDKCDACKSLMLDVNAKLPTFTRTTEELLKQVLKATCERYLHFKILAEICVVFEERVIHDLFVWITDQESRLIPDRECQYLRMCPRTNFYAAIAKLAKDYPVLPKLPEA
;
A
#
# COMPACT_ATOMS: atom_id res chain seq x y z
N MET A 1 -26.68 7.85 -30.89
CA MET A 1 -25.35 7.38 -30.43
C MET A 1 -24.93 7.91 -29.05
N LEU A 2 -25.68 8.82 -28.40
CA LEU A 2 -25.32 9.39 -27.09
C LEU A 2 -25.67 8.52 -25.86
N THR A 3 -26.56 7.53 -25.98
CA THR A 3 -27.08 6.76 -24.83
C THR A 3 -26.18 5.63 -24.33
N LYS A 4 -25.28 5.11 -25.18
CA LYS A 4 -24.34 4.04 -24.78
C LYS A 4 -23.11 4.59 -24.06
N LEU A 5 -22.71 5.84 -24.34
CA LEU A 5 -21.52 6.45 -23.75
C LEU A 5 -21.77 6.90 -22.30
N THR A 6 -22.97 7.38 -21.99
CA THR A 6 -23.36 7.76 -20.62
C THR A 6 -23.54 6.56 -19.69
N LEU A 7 -23.94 5.39 -20.20
CA LEU A 7 -24.08 4.18 -19.38
C LEU A 7 -22.73 3.61 -18.92
N LEU A 8 -21.68 3.73 -19.75
CA LEU A 8 -20.33 3.25 -19.43
C LEU A 8 -19.64 4.10 -18.36
N ILE A 9 -19.89 5.42 -18.36
CA ILE A 9 -19.31 6.34 -17.35
C ILE A 9 -19.95 6.11 -15.98
N ALA A 10 -21.24 5.75 -15.93
CA ALA A 10 -21.93 5.45 -14.67
C ALA A 10 -21.38 4.19 -13.97
N LEU A 11 -20.95 3.17 -14.70
CA LEU A 11 -20.43 1.93 -14.11
C LEU A 11 -19.06 2.13 -13.44
N ALA A 12 -18.18 2.96 -14.00
CA ALA A 12 -16.86 3.20 -13.41
C ALA A 12 -16.94 3.99 -12.09
N ALA A 13 -17.85 4.96 -11.98
CA ALA A 13 -18.01 5.78 -10.77
C ALA A 13 -18.61 5.00 -9.58
N VAL A 14 -19.43 3.97 -9.86
CA VAL A 14 -20.06 3.15 -8.81
C VAL A 14 -19.03 2.18 -8.18
N SER A 15 -18.07 1.67 -8.96
CA SER A 15 -16.99 0.81 -8.46
C SER A 15 -16.13 1.51 -7.41
N SER A 16 -15.74 2.75 -7.67
CA SER A 16 -14.83 3.50 -6.80
C SER A 16 -15.47 3.90 -5.47
N LEU A 17 -16.79 4.14 -5.42
CA LEU A 17 -17.48 4.48 -4.16
C LEU A 17 -17.58 3.26 -3.23
N HIS A 18 -17.91 2.09 -3.77
CA HIS A 18 -18.04 0.85 -3.00
C HIS A 18 -16.73 0.41 -2.35
N ALA A 19 -15.57 0.61 -3.01
CA ALA A 19 -14.29 0.17 -2.47
C ALA A 19 -13.91 0.87 -1.15
N LYS A 20 -14.24 2.17 -1.01
CA LYS A 20 -13.99 2.91 0.24
C LYS A 20 -14.83 2.36 1.40
N ASP A 21 -16.10 2.09 1.14
CA ASP A 21 -17.04 1.57 2.15
C ASP A 21 -16.75 0.10 2.49
N ALA A 22 -16.34 -0.69 1.48
CA ALA A 22 -15.94 -2.07 1.66
C ALA A 22 -14.65 -2.21 2.49
N ILE A 23 -13.64 -1.37 2.27
CA ILE A 23 -12.43 -1.36 3.11
C ILE A 23 -12.78 -0.95 4.55
N GLN A 24 -13.71 -0.01 4.75
CA GLN A 24 -14.11 0.41 6.09
C GLN A 24 -14.69 -0.73 6.94
N ALA A 25 -15.38 -1.69 6.30
CA ALA A 25 -15.98 -2.84 6.97
C ALA A 25 -14.98 -3.84 7.57
N PHE A 26 -13.71 -3.83 7.17
CA PHE A 26 -12.69 -4.71 7.73
C PHE A 26 -12.08 -4.16 9.02
N SER A 27 -11.53 -5.04 9.86
CA SER A 27 -10.81 -4.60 11.06
C SER A 27 -9.51 -3.86 10.70
N LEU A 28 -9.01 -3.02 11.61
CA LEU A 28 -7.72 -2.35 11.42
C LEU A 28 -6.57 -3.37 11.26
N LYS A 29 -6.65 -4.51 11.96
CA LYS A 29 -5.66 -5.59 11.84
C LYS A 29 -5.67 -6.17 10.43
N ASP A 30 -6.84 -6.49 9.89
CA ASP A 30 -6.95 -7.11 8.56
C ASP A 30 -6.47 -6.15 7.47
N LYS A 31 -6.81 -4.85 7.55
CA LYS A 31 -6.30 -3.83 6.63
C LYS A 31 -4.78 -3.75 6.65
N CYS A 32 -4.21 -3.79 7.85
CA CYS A 32 -2.76 -3.70 8.04
C CYS A 32 -2.05 -4.94 7.49
N ASP A 33 -2.55 -6.14 7.78
CA ASP A 33 -1.98 -7.40 7.30
C ASP A 33 -2.07 -7.51 5.77
N ALA A 34 -3.21 -7.13 5.20
CA ALA A 34 -3.41 -7.16 3.76
C ALA A 34 -2.54 -6.12 3.03
N CYS A 35 -2.42 -4.90 3.57
CA CYS A 35 -1.50 -3.89 3.02
C CYS A 35 -0.05 -4.38 3.04
N LYS A 36 0.42 -4.95 4.16
CA LYS A 36 1.80 -5.44 4.24
C LYS A 36 2.06 -6.57 3.27
N SER A 37 1.11 -7.48 3.12
CA SER A 37 1.21 -8.60 2.18
C SER A 37 1.35 -8.09 0.75
N LEU A 38 0.55 -7.08 0.36
CA LEU A 38 0.66 -6.44 -0.95
C LEU A 38 2.03 -5.75 -1.14
N MET A 39 2.49 -4.97 -0.16
CA MET A 39 3.77 -4.26 -0.26
C MET A 39 4.99 -5.20 -0.29
N LEU A 40 4.95 -6.31 0.45
CA LEU A 40 5.98 -7.34 0.40
C LEU A 40 6.12 -7.92 -1.02
N ASP A 41 4.99 -8.27 -1.62
CA ASP A 41 4.96 -8.83 -2.97
C ASP A 41 5.40 -7.84 -4.05
N VAL A 42 4.98 -6.58 -3.93
CA VAL A 42 5.41 -5.51 -4.85
C VAL A 42 6.92 -5.30 -4.73
N ASN A 43 7.44 -5.21 -3.51
CA ASN A 43 8.87 -5.02 -3.27
C ASN A 43 9.71 -6.16 -3.83
N ALA A 44 9.23 -7.40 -3.75
CA ALA A 44 9.93 -8.58 -4.29
C ALA A 44 10.05 -8.56 -5.84
N LYS A 45 9.20 -7.78 -6.52
CA LYS A 45 9.12 -7.72 -7.99
C LYS A 45 9.67 -6.43 -8.58
N LEU A 46 9.91 -5.42 -7.76
CA LEU A 46 10.53 -4.18 -8.21
C LEU A 46 12.05 -4.39 -8.42
N PRO A 47 12.64 -3.85 -9.49
CA PRO A 47 14.08 -3.72 -9.59
C PRO A 47 14.59 -2.74 -8.53
N THR A 48 15.91 -2.57 -8.45
CA THR A 48 16.52 -1.55 -7.58
C THR A 48 15.88 -0.16 -7.81
N PHE A 49 15.55 0.53 -6.72
CA PHE A 49 14.75 1.76 -6.70
C PHE A 49 15.31 2.91 -7.53
N THR A 50 16.62 2.93 -7.81
CA THR A 50 17.26 3.88 -8.74
C THR A 50 16.79 3.77 -10.18
N ARG A 51 16.06 2.70 -10.54
CA ARG A 51 15.47 2.49 -11.87
C ARG A 51 13.94 2.39 -11.82
N THR A 52 13.33 2.58 -10.65
CA THR A 52 11.89 2.47 -10.49
C THR A 52 11.21 3.75 -10.97
N THR A 53 10.35 3.61 -11.97
CA THR A 53 9.44 4.67 -12.43
C THR A 53 8.05 4.45 -11.85
N GLU A 54 7.23 5.50 -11.79
CA GLU A 54 5.83 5.40 -11.39
C GLU A 54 5.07 4.38 -12.25
N GLU A 55 5.33 4.37 -13.55
CA GLU A 55 4.72 3.44 -14.50
C GLU A 55 5.15 1.99 -14.23
N LEU A 56 6.41 1.75 -13.85
CA LEU A 56 6.86 0.42 -13.46
C LEU A 56 6.20 -0.03 -12.15
N LEU A 57 6.11 0.86 -11.16
CA LEU A 57 5.39 0.59 -9.92
C LEU A 57 3.94 0.20 -10.20
N LYS A 58 3.28 0.90 -11.12
CA LYS A 58 1.92 0.61 -11.58
C LYS A 58 1.77 -0.76 -12.20
N GLN A 59 2.67 -1.12 -13.09
CA GLN A 59 2.65 -2.44 -13.73
C GLN A 59 2.86 -3.56 -12.72
N VAL A 60 3.82 -3.40 -11.79
CA VAL A 60 4.10 -4.40 -10.76
C VAL A 60 2.95 -4.53 -9.76
N LEU A 61 2.35 -3.42 -9.36
CA LEU A 61 1.20 -3.39 -8.46
C LEU A 61 0.00 -4.10 -9.10
N LYS A 62 -0.32 -3.75 -10.35
CA LYS A 62 -1.42 -4.38 -11.11
C LYS A 62 -1.23 -5.88 -11.26
N ALA A 63 -0.05 -6.32 -11.72
CA ALA A 63 0.25 -7.74 -11.86
C ALA A 63 0.25 -8.50 -10.53
N THR A 64 0.51 -7.80 -9.41
CA THR A 64 0.40 -8.38 -8.08
C THR A 64 -1.06 -8.50 -7.64
N CYS A 65 -1.86 -7.47 -7.90
CA CYS A 65 -3.26 -7.38 -7.56
C CYS A 65 -4.16 -8.37 -8.32
N GLU A 66 -3.81 -8.71 -9.56
CA GLU A 66 -4.48 -9.76 -10.33
C GLU A 66 -4.45 -11.13 -9.64
N ARG A 67 -3.46 -11.39 -8.77
CA ARG A 67 -3.39 -12.63 -7.97
C ARG A 67 -4.33 -12.65 -6.77
N TYR A 68 -4.87 -11.49 -6.40
CA TYR A 68 -5.67 -11.30 -5.19
C TYR A 68 -7.17 -11.18 -5.42
N LEU A 69 -7.63 -11.36 -6.66
CA LEU A 69 -9.05 -11.24 -7.04
C LEU A 69 -9.99 -12.16 -6.22
N HIS A 70 -9.47 -13.26 -5.67
CA HIS A 70 -10.24 -14.21 -4.85
C HIS A 70 -10.29 -13.85 -3.35
N PHE A 71 -9.45 -12.93 -2.89
CA PHE A 71 -9.38 -12.51 -1.49
C PHE A 71 -10.04 -11.16 -1.32
N LYS A 72 -11.27 -11.14 -0.80
CA LYS A 72 -12.12 -9.94 -0.75
C LYS A 72 -11.37 -8.69 -0.26
N ILE A 73 -10.70 -8.74 0.89
CA ILE A 73 -9.98 -7.57 1.43
C ILE A 73 -8.79 -7.12 0.58
N LEU A 74 -8.05 -8.07 0.01
CA LEU A 74 -6.89 -7.76 -0.83
C LEU A 74 -7.33 -7.20 -2.19
N ALA A 75 -8.43 -7.71 -2.75
CA ALA A 75 -9.05 -7.16 -3.96
C ALA A 75 -9.48 -5.70 -3.75
N GLU A 76 -10.13 -5.39 -2.63
CA GLU A 76 -10.57 -4.02 -2.31
C GLU A 76 -9.37 -3.09 -2.08
N ILE A 77 -8.35 -3.54 -1.35
CA ILE A 77 -7.12 -2.77 -1.15
C ILE A 77 -6.43 -2.51 -2.50
N CYS A 78 -6.38 -3.51 -3.38
CA CYS A 78 -5.82 -3.37 -4.71
C CYS A 78 -6.50 -2.28 -5.54
N VAL A 79 -7.83 -2.18 -5.51
CA VAL A 79 -8.57 -1.09 -6.17
C VAL A 79 -8.13 0.27 -5.62
N VAL A 80 -8.01 0.42 -4.31
CA VAL A 80 -7.56 1.69 -3.72
C VAL A 80 -6.13 2.04 -4.11
N PHE A 81 -5.25 1.04 -4.16
CA PHE A 81 -3.87 1.21 -4.56
C PHE A 81 -3.75 1.65 -6.02
N GLU A 82 -4.43 0.97 -6.94
CA GLU A 82 -4.40 1.26 -8.38
C GLU A 82 -5.08 2.59 -8.74
N GLU A 83 -6.19 2.94 -8.10
CA GLU A 83 -6.99 4.11 -8.48
C GLU A 83 -6.62 5.40 -7.74
N ARG A 84 -6.14 5.32 -6.49
CA ARG A 84 -6.12 6.48 -5.59
C ARG A 84 -4.79 6.78 -4.94
N VAL A 85 -3.94 5.77 -4.78
CA VAL A 85 -2.79 5.86 -3.86
C VAL A 85 -1.45 5.75 -4.57
N ILE A 86 -1.43 5.21 -5.79
CA ILE A 86 -0.17 4.88 -6.45
C ILE A 86 0.78 6.06 -6.64
N HIS A 87 0.25 7.23 -6.98
CA HIS A 87 1.05 8.44 -7.15
C HIS A 87 1.69 8.87 -5.83
N ASP A 88 0.88 9.00 -4.77
CA ASP A 88 1.35 9.38 -3.44
C ASP A 88 2.38 8.38 -2.88
N LEU A 89 2.18 7.09 -3.18
CA LEU A 89 3.12 6.04 -2.83
C LEU A 89 4.44 6.18 -3.59
N PHE A 90 4.40 6.46 -4.89
CA PHE A 90 5.60 6.66 -5.70
C PHE A 90 6.41 7.87 -5.21
N VAL A 91 5.74 9.00 -4.95
CA VAL A 91 6.37 10.21 -4.41
C VAL A 91 7.01 9.92 -3.06
N TRP A 92 6.30 9.24 -2.16
CA TRP A 92 6.82 8.86 -0.84
C TRP A 92 8.06 7.97 -0.94
N ILE A 93 8.03 6.93 -1.77
CA ILE A 93 9.17 6.02 -1.94
C ILE A 93 10.40 6.77 -2.48
N THR A 94 10.17 7.66 -3.46
CA THR A 94 11.24 8.44 -4.10
C THR A 94 11.87 9.42 -3.12
N ASP A 95 11.05 10.13 -2.35
CA ASP A 95 11.50 11.07 -1.30
C ASP A 95 12.35 10.37 -0.23
N GLN A 96 11.99 9.14 0.13
CA GLN A 96 12.71 8.39 1.15
C GLN A 96 14.00 7.72 0.63
N GLU A 97 14.29 7.79 -0.67
CA GLU A 97 15.40 7.10 -1.36
C GLU A 97 15.61 5.64 -0.92
N SER A 98 14.53 4.99 -0.50
CA SER A 98 14.60 3.74 0.25
C SER A 98 13.78 2.65 -0.43
N ARG A 99 14.08 1.40 -0.06
CA ARG A 99 13.22 0.29 -0.48
C ARG A 99 11.84 0.43 0.17
N LEU A 100 10.83 -0.15 -0.48
CA LEU A 100 9.54 -0.39 0.17
C LEU A 100 9.78 -1.16 1.48
N ILE A 101 9.40 -0.54 2.61
CA ILE A 101 9.41 -1.13 3.94
C ILE A 101 7.95 -1.25 4.38
N PRO A 102 7.30 -2.41 4.16
CA PRO A 102 5.84 -2.57 4.26
C PRO A 102 5.18 -1.94 5.48
N ASP A 103 5.81 -2.02 6.65
CA ASP A 103 5.35 -1.35 7.87
C ASP A 103 5.22 0.17 7.71
N ARG A 104 6.22 0.81 7.11
CA ARG A 104 6.30 2.26 6.88
C ARG A 104 5.25 2.72 5.89
N GLU A 105 5.17 2.10 4.72
CA GLU A 105 4.20 2.54 3.69
C GLU A 105 2.77 2.30 4.15
N CYS A 106 2.48 1.16 4.78
CA CYS A 106 1.13 0.90 5.29
C CYS A 106 0.72 1.83 6.43
N GLN A 107 1.66 2.38 7.20
CA GLN A 107 1.40 3.45 8.17
C GLN A 107 1.18 4.81 7.51
N TYR A 108 1.97 5.15 6.49
CA TYR A 108 1.79 6.36 5.69
C TYR A 108 0.38 6.41 5.07
N LEU A 109 -0.04 5.27 4.50
CA LEU A 109 -1.36 5.07 3.90
C LEU A 109 -2.49 4.86 4.91
N ARG A 110 -2.19 4.94 6.21
CA ARG A 110 -3.16 4.78 7.32
C ARG A 110 -3.91 3.44 7.30
N MET A 111 -3.34 2.41 6.68
CA MET A 111 -3.85 1.03 6.72
C MET A 111 -3.35 0.27 7.95
N CYS A 112 -2.21 0.69 8.50
CA CYS A 112 -1.67 0.24 9.77
C CYS A 112 -1.76 1.34 10.84
N PRO A 113 -1.90 0.97 12.12
CA PRO A 113 -1.74 1.93 13.21
C PRO A 113 -0.33 2.53 13.15
N ARG A 114 -0.24 3.86 13.31
CA ARG A 114 1.04 4.52 13.53
C ARG A 114 1.60 3.99 14.84
N THR A 115 2.64 3.18 14.77
CA THR A 115 3.40 2.83 15.97
C THR A 115 4.03 4.13 16.47
N ASN A 116 3.73 4.54 17.70
CA ASN A 116 4.50 5.58 18.37
C ASN A 116 5.99 5.25 18.15
N PHE A 117 6.78 6.22 17.69
CA PHE A 117 8.18 6.07 17.31
C PHE A 117 8.98 5.16 18.28
N TYR A 118 8.70 5.27 19.58
CA TYR A 118 9.24 4.42 20.64
C TYR A 118 8.91 2.91 20.53
N ALA A 119 7.70 2.53 20.11
CA ALA A 119 7.31 1.14 19.91
C ALA A 119 7.98 0.53 18.67
N ALA A 120 8.20 1.33 17.62
CA ALA A 120 8.95 0.90 16.43
C ALA A 120 10.43 0.68 16.74
N ILE A 121 11.06 1.58 17.52
CA ILE A 121 12.42 1.41 18.01
C ILE A 121 12.54 0.21 18.95
N ALA A 122 11.57 0.00 19.85
CA ALA A 122 11.57 -1.16 20.75
C ALA A 122 11.47 -2.49 19.98
N LYS A 123 10.69 -2.53 18.88
CA LYS A 123 10.61 -3.70 18.00
C LYS A 123 11.91 -3.92 17.22
N LEU A 124 12.49 -2.85 16.65
CA LEU A 124 13.78 -2.91 15.94
C LEU A 124 14.94 -3.34 16.86
N ALA A 125 14.98 -2.85 18.10
CA ALA A 125 15.98 -3.25 19.10
C ALA A 125 15.82 -4.71 19.55
N LYS A 126 14.60 -5.24 19.52
CA LYS A 126 14.31 -6.65 19.82
C LYS A 126 14.70 -7.57 18.67
N ASP A 127 14.42 -7.16 17.44
CA ASP A 127 14.68 -7.95 16.23
C ASP A 127 16.15 -7.83 15.76
N TYR A 128 16.86 -6.76 16.16
CA TYR A 128 18.28 -6.51 15.87
C TYR A 128 19.01 -5.96 17.12
N PRO A 129 19.65 -6.81 17.94
CA PRO A 129 20.24 -6.40 19.23
C PRO A 129 21.49 -5.52 19.13
N VAL A 130 21.89 -5.10 17.92
CA VAL A 130 23.07 -4.25 17.68
C VAL A 130 22.62 -2.93 17.03
N LEU A 131 21.87 -2.11 17.76
CA LEU A 131 21.70 -0.69 17.44
C LEU A 131 22.46 0.15 18.46
N PRO A 132 23.16 1.23 18.04
CA PRO A 132 23.94 2.06 18.93
C PRO A 132 23.04 2.73 19.97
N LYS A 133 23.55 2.84 21.21
CA LYS A 133 22.85 3.46 22.34
C LYS A 133 22.37 4.87 21.94
N LEU A 134 21.08 5.14 22.19
CA LEU A 134 20.51 6.48 22.11
C LEU A 134 21.23 7.41 23.12
N PRO A 135 21.50 8.68 22.77
CA PRO A 135 22.01 9.65 23.73
C PRO A 135 20.95 9.92 24.80
N GLU A 136 21.37 9.87 26.06
CA GLU A 136 20.55 10.18 27.22
C GLU A 136 20.19 11.67 27.20
N ALA A 137 18.91 11.97 27.47
CA ALA A 137 18.37 13.32 27.56
C ALA A 137 18.73 13.98 28.91
#